data_AF-A0A381IAV2-F1
#
_entry.id   AF-A0A381IAV2-F1
#
_cell.length_a   1.000
_cell.length_b   1.000
_cell.length_c   1.000
_cell.angle_alpha   90.00
_cell.angle_beta   90.00
_cell.angle_gamma   90.00
#
_symmetry.space_group_name_H-M   'P 1'
#
loop_
_entity.id
_entity.type
_entity.pdbx_description
1 polymer ?
#
loop_
_entity_poly.entity_id
_entity_poly.type
_entity_poly.pdbx_seq_one_letter_code
_entity_poly.pdbx_strand_id
1 'polypeptide(L)' 'MSLKSLKIKENLYWVGSLDPDLRVFDIIMYTPYGTTYNSYVLKGTEKTVLFETVKDKHFDNYIERLNDLNIDLKK' A
#
# COMPACT_ATOMS: atom_id res chain seq x y z
N MET A 1 -6.08 -13.90 9.04
CA MET A 1 -4.63 -13.86 8.77
C MET A 1 -4.26 -12.41 8.58
N SER A 2 -3.18 -11.93 9.21
CA SER A 2 -2.79 -10.51 9.12
C SER A 2 -2.10 -10.21 7.78
N LEU A 3 -2.42 -9.07 7.17
CA LEU A 3 -1.79 -8.61 5.93
C LEU A 3 -0.39 -8.07 6.19
N LYS A 4 0.61 -8.72 5.60
CA LYS A 4 2.02 -8.36 5.77
C LYS A 4 2.53 -7.50 4.64
N SER A 5 3.37 -6.52 4.96
CA SER A 5 4.16 -5.78 3.99
C SER A 5 5.05 -6.71 3.15
N LEU A 6 5.41 -6.29 1.94
CA LEU A 6 6.27 -7.08 1.05
C LEU A 6 7.61 -6.38 0.87
N LYS A 7 8.71 -7.02 1.28
CA LYS A 7 10.07 -6.52 1.02
C LYS A 7 10.38 -6.60 -0.48
N ILE A 8 10.65 -5.46 -1.10
CA ILE A 8 11.05 -5.36 -2.52
C ILE A 8 12.56 -5.37 -2.64
N LYS A 9 13.23 -4.59 -1.79
CA LYS A 9 14.69 -4.47 -1.69
C LYS A 9 15.06 -4.17 -0.25
N GLU A 10 16.35 -4.16 0.06
CA GLU A 10 16.85 -3.63 1.32
C GLU A 10 16.22 -2.27 1.63
N ASN A 11 15.60 -2.18 2.81
CA ASN A 11 14.88 -1.02 3.33
C ASN A 11 13.67 -0.50 2.52
N LEU A 12 13.32 -1.12 1.39
CA LEU A 12 12.19 -0.73 0.55
C LEU A 12 11.09 -1.80 0.57
N TYR A 13 9.90 -1.39 0.98
CA TYR A 13 8.75 -2.27 1.19
C TYR A 13 7.54 -1.77 0.42
N TRP A 14 6.77 -2.68 -0.17
CA TRP A 14 5.44 -2.40 -0.67
C TRP A 14 4.43 -2.52 0.49
N VAL A 15 3.61 -1.49 0.63
CA VAL A 15 2.52 -1.41 1.61
C VAL A 15 1.18 -1.12 0.93
N GLY A 16 1.11 -1.22 -0.40
CA GLY A 16 -0.09 -0.94 -1.19
C GLY A 16 -1.23 -1.94 -0.99
N SER A 17 -2.25 -1.83 -1.85
CA SER A 17 -3.44 -2.68 -1.83
C SER A 17 -3.78 -3.24 -3.20
N LEU A 18 -4.35 -4.45 -3.20
CA LEU A 18 -4.90 -5.08 -4.40
C LEU A 18 -6.40 -4.79 -4.47
N ASP A 19 -6.90 -4.50 -5.66
CA ASP A 19 -8.33 -4.32 -5.94
C ASP A 19 -8.73 -5.22 -7.11
N PRO A 20 -8.75 -6.55 -6.91
CA PRO A 20 -9.07 -7.51 -7.97
C PRO A 20 -10.52 -7.40 -8.46
N ASP A 21 -11.39 -6.71 -7.70
CA ASP A 21 -12.82 -6.58 -7.97
C ASP A 21 -13.17 -5.30 -8.74
N LEU A 22 -12.23 -4.38 -8.91
CA LEU A 22 -12.47 -3.22 -9.76
C LEU A 22 -12.72 -3.69 -11.21
N ARG A 23 -13.84 -3.28 -11.79
CA ARG A 23 -14.17 -3.57 -13.20
C ARG A 23 -14.12 -2.36 -14.10
N VAL A 24 -14.39 -1.17 -13.56
CA VAL A 24 -14.34 0.09 -14.30
C VAL A 24 -13.53 1.08 -13.46
N PHE A 25 -12.43 1.56 -14.02
CA PHE A 25 -11.61 2.62 -13.44
C PHE A 25 -12.01 3.98 -14.01
N ASP A 26 -12.09 4.96 -13.11
CA ASP A 26 -12.70 6.29 -13.26
C ASP A 26 -14.12 6.26 -13.81
N ILE A 27 -14.31 5.99 -15.10
CA ILE A 27 -15.63 5.89 -15.77
C ILE A 27 -15.54 5.01 -17.02
N ILE A 28 -14.39 5.00 -17.70
CA ILE A 28 -14.28 4.49 -19.07
C ILE A 28 -13.39 3.26 -19.22
N MET A 29 -12.48 3.02 -18.27
CA MET A 29 -11.44 2.01 -18.46
C MET A 29 -11.86 0.69 -17.84
N TYR A 30 -12.09 -0.32 -18.67
CA TYR A 30 -12.40 -1.67 -18.21
C TYR A 30 -11.14 -2.38 -17.69
N THR A 31 -11.23 -2.98 -16.50
CA THR A 31 -10.14 -3.70 -15.83
C THR A 31 -10.52 -5.18 -15.61
N PRO A 32 -10.23 -6.09 -16.55
CA PRO A 32 -10.66 -7.49 -16.47
C PRO A 32 -10.08 -8.25 -15.27
N TYR A 33 -8.95 -7.77 -14.73
CA TYR A 33 -8.22 -8.39 -13.62
C TYR A 33 -8.10 -7.49 -12.39
N GLY A 34 -8.90 -6.42 -12.33
CA GLY A 34 -8.77 -5.41 -11.29
C GLY A 34 -7.54 -4.51 -11.46
N THR A 35 -7.11 -3.91 -10.35
CA THR A 35 -5.96 -3.01 -10.31
C THR A 35 -5.22 -3.10 -8.97
N THR A 36 -4.16 -2.31 -8.81
CA THR A 36 -3.46 -2.13 -7.55
C THR A 36 -3.31 -0.65 -7.22
N TYR A 37 -3.32 -0.33 -5.92
CA TYR A 37 -2.92 0.97 -5.39
C TYR A 37 -1.54 0.80 -4.79
N ASN A 38 -0.51 1.28 -5.47
CA ASN A 38 0.87 1.02 -5.09
C ASN A 38 1.40 2.11 -4.17
N SER A 39 1.66 1.71 -2.93
CA SER A 39 2.28 2.56 -1.91
C SER A 39 3.50 1.86 -1.34
N TYR A 40 4.48 2.64 -0.89
CA TYR A 40 5.78 2.11 -0.48
C TYR A 40 6.29 2.76 0.79
N VAL A 41 7.16 2.07 1.51
CA VAL A 41 7.94 2.61 2.62
C VAL A 41 9.42 2.41 2.32
N LEU A 42 10.19 3.50 2.37
CA LEU A 42 11.65 3.46 2.38
C LEU A 42 12.16 3.86 3.76
N LYS A 43 12.85 2.94 4.43
CA LYS A 43 13.51 3.20 5.71
C LYS A 43 14.90 3.77 5.46
N GLY A 44 15.05 5.09 5.58
CA GLY A 44 16.35 5.75 5.59
C GLY A 44 17.06 5.58 6.94
N THR A 45 18.30 6.03 7.02
CA THR A 45 19.11 6.00 8.25
C THR A 45 18.60 6.99 9.30
N GLU A 46 18.06 8.14 8.86
CA GLU A 46 17.58 9.20 9.76
C GLU A 46 16.05 9.36 9.73
N LYS A 47 15.45 9.14 8.54
CA LYS A 47 14.03 9.37 8.30
C LYS A 47 13.43 8.21 7.53
N THR A 48 12.13 8.03 7.71
CA THR A 48 11.32 7.10 6.92
C THR A 48 10.46 7.88 5.94
N VAL A 49 10.37 7.39 4.70
CA VAL A 49 9.55 7.99 3.65
C VAL A 49 8.39 7.05 3.33
N LEU A 50 7.17 7.60 3.31
CA LEU A 50 5.96 6.94 2.83
C LEU A 50 5.62 7.51 1.45
N PHE A 51 5.50 6.65 0.46
CA PHE A 51 5.19 7.01 -0.92
C PHE A 51 3.74 6.65 -1.23
N GLU A 52 3.03 7.60 -1.81
CA GLU A 52 1.65 7.44 -2.28
C GLU A 52 0.68 6.96 -1.18
N THR A 53 -0.59 6.79 -1.57
CA THR A 53 -1.65 6.27 -0.70
C THR A 53 -2.50 5.24 -1.46
N VAL A 54 -3.50 4.69 -0.77
CA VAL A 54 -4.50 3.80 -1.34
C VAL A 54 -5.86 4.49 -1.42
N LYS A 55 -6.80 3.88 -2.16
CA LYS A 55 -8.20 4.32 -2.14
C LYS A 55 -8.84 4.03 -0.78
N ASP A 56 -9.74 4.90 -0.35
CA ASP A 56 -10.40 4.89 0.96
C ASP A 56 -10.87 3.50 1.43
N LYS A 57 -11.57 2.74 0.57
CA LYS A 57 -12.04 1.38 0.90
C LYS A 57 -10.94 0.37 1.27
N HIS A 58 -9.67 0.68 1.00
CA HIS A 58 -8.50 -0.15 1.32
C HIS A 58 -7.69 0.40 2.49
N PHE A 59 -8.16 1.45 3.16
CA PHE A 59 -7.39 2.16 4.20
C PHE A 59 -7.01 1.24 5.36
N ASP A 60 -7.91 0.38 5.83
CA ASP A 60 -7.62 -0.52 6.96
C ASP A 60 -6.49 -1.51 6.63
N ASN A 61 -6.50 -2.07 5.41
CA ASN A 61 -5.44 -2.96 4.92
C ASN A 61 -4.10 -2.23 4.80
N TYR A 62 -4.13 -0.96 4.38
CA TYR A 62 -2.95 -0.11 4.28
C TYR A 62 -2.35 0.18 5.66
N ILE A 63 -3.18 0.52 6.65
CA ILE A 63 -2.77 0.71 8.03
C ILE A 63 -2.19 -0.57 8.62
N GLU A 64 -2.80 -1.73 8.35
CA GLU A 64 -2.28 -3.01 8.82
C GLU A 64 -0.86 -3.28 8.30
N ARG A 65 -0.59 -3.01 7.02
CA ARG A 65 0.75 -3.16 6.41
C ARG A 65 1.77 -2.16 6.96
N LEU A 66 1.35 -0.94 7.29
CA LEU A 66 2.20 0.06 7.92
C LEU A 66 2.55 -0.33 9.36
N ASN A 67 1.59 -0.89 10.09
CA ASN A 67 1.79 -1.41 11.44
C ASN A 67 2.73 -2.62 11.47
N ASP A 68 2.65 -3.52 10.48
CA ASP A 68 3.62 -4.63 10.29
C ASP A 68 5.07 -4.13 10.20
N LEU A 69 5.28 -2.92 9.68
CA LEU A 69 6.58 -2.27 9.59
C LEU A 69 6.96 -1.40 10.80
N ASN A 70 6.10 -1.32 11.82
CA ASN A 70 6.22 -0.45 12.99
C ASN A 70 6.36 1.04 12.62
N ILE A 71 5.57 1.51 11.66
CA ILE A 71 5.56 2.91 11.24
C ILE A 71 4.74 3.74 12.23
N ASP A 72 5.35 4.77 12.81
CA ASP A 72 4.66 5.73 13.66
C ASP A 72 3.95 6.79 12.80
N LEU A 73 2.62 6.74 12.80
CA LEU A 73 1.75 7.63 12.02
C LEU A 73 1.32 8.90 12.78
N LYS A 74 1.78 9.09 14.03
CA LYS A 74 1.36 10.22 14.90
C LYS A 74 2.43 11.29 15.10
N LYS A 75 3.59 11.15 14.45
CA LYS A 75 4.64 12.17 14.46
C LYS A 75 4.25 13.44 13.72
#